data_AF-K6TMG9-F1
#
_entry.id   AF-K6TMG9-F1
#
_cell.length_a   1.000
_cell.length_b   1.000
_cell.length_c   1.000
_cell.angle_alpha   90.00
_cell.angle_beta   90.00
_cell.angle_gamma   90.00
#
_symmetry.space_group_name_H-M   'P 1'
#
loop_
_entity.id
_entity.type
_entity.pdbx_description
1 polymer ?
#
loop_
_entity_poly.entity_id
_entity_poly.type
_entity_poly.pdbx_seq_one_letter_code
_entity_poly.pdbx_strand_id
1 'polypeptide(L)'
;MGYLKCKSCGGCYQLQPGESPGDFERCSCGGELEFYDDKGRRRGYKPIYSVKKGSKIHPIIKILIVIVGGYLLFAYGGGLVIYFLLVGIEYFGPSGGTYLFAIFFGILIAIILGLLWFIFRKRRKNRANIGESGED
;
A
#
# COMPACT_ATOMS: atom_id res chain seq x y z
N MET A 1 3.22 -41.80 -10.80
CA MET A 1 2.79 -40.78 -11.77
C MET A 1 1.54 -40.11 -11.18
N GLY A 2 0.96 -39.12 -11.83
CA GLY A 2 -0.23 -38.46 -11.32
C GLY A 2 -0.80 -37.46 -12.33
N TYR A 3 -1.85 -36.76 -11.92
CA TYR A 3 -2.52 -35.79 -12.78
C TYR A 3 -2.92 -34.54 -12.00
N LEU A 4 -3.01 -33.42 -12.73
CA LEU A 4 -3.48 -32.14 -12.23
C LEU A 4 -4.93 -31.96 -12.64
N LYS A 5 -5.80 -31.58 -11.71
CA LYS A 5 -7.20 -31.25 -11.97
C LYS A 5 -7.48 -29.80 -11.63
N CYS A 6 -8.08 -29.06 -12.55
CA CYS A 6 -8.49 -27.68 -12.30
C CYS A 6 -9.80 -27.64 -11.49
N LYS A 7 -9.84 -26.84 -10.41
CA LYS A 7 -11.08 -26.61 -9.66
C LYS A 7 -12.14 -25.83 -10.44
N SER A 8 -11.71 -24.96 -11.35
CA SER A 8 -12.60 -24.00 -12.00
C SER A 8 -13.25 -24.54 -13.26
N CYS A 9 -12.48 -25.17 -14.16
CA CYS A 9 -13.02 -25.74 -15.40
C CYS A 9 -13.16 -27.27 -15.35
N GLY A 10 -12.67 -27.94 -14.30
CA GLY A 10 -12.69 -29.40 -14.20
C GLY A 10 -11.69 -30.12 -15.10
N GLY A 11 -10.89 -29.40 -15.91
CA GLY A 11 -9.92 -29.98 -16.82
C GLY A 11 -8.84 -30.79 -16.09
N CYS A 12 -8.48 -31.94 -16.66
CA CYS A 12 -7.46 -32.84 -16.13
C CYS A 12 -6.24 -32.88 -17.06
N TYR A 13 -5.04 -32.78 -16.50
CA TYR A 13 -3.77 -32.88 -17.23
C TYR A 13 -2.92 -33.99 -16.61
N GLN A 14 -2.54 -34.98 -17.40
CA GLN A 14 -1.70 -36.09 -16.96
C GLN A 14 -0.22 -35.68 -17.03
N LEU A 15 0.52 -35.84 -15.94
CA LEU A 15 1.96 -35.50 -15.91
C LEU A 15 2.76 -36.53 -16.70
N GLN A 16 3.64 -36.05 -17.57
CA GLN A 16 4.58 -36.89 -18.31
C GLN A 16 5.73 -37.36 -17.41
N PRO A 17 6.45 -38.43 -17.78
CA PRO A 17 7.61 -38.90 -17.04
C PRO A 17 8.68 -37.79 -16.94
N GLY A 18 8.98 -37.36 -15.71
CA GLY A 18 9.96 -36.30 -15.45
C GLY A 18 9.36 -34.90 -15.24
N GLU A 19 8.07 -34.71 -15.49
CA GLU A 19 7.38 -33.45 -15.18
C GLU A 19 7.00 -33.39 -13.69
N SER A 20 7.24 -32.23 -13.07
CA SER A 20 6.83 -31.96 -11.71
C SER A 20 5.47 -31.27 -11.68
N PRO A 21 4.56 -31.61 -10.74
CA PRO A 21 3.35 -30.83 -10.52
C PRO A 21 3.64 -29.36 -10.15
N GLY A 22 4.90 -29.02 -9.83
CA GLY A 22 5.39 -27.66 -9.60
C GLY A 22 5.58 -26.82 -10.85
N ASP A 23 5.72 -27.45 -12.01
CA ASP A 23 5.96 -26.75 -13.27
C ASP A 23 4.68 -26.07 -13.80
N PHE A 24 3.53 -26.41 -13.21
CA PHE A 24 2.21 -25.94 -13.62
C PHE A 24 1.60 -25.01 -12.56
N GLU A 25 1.63 -23.71 -12.81
CA GLU A 25 1.11 -22.71 -11.87
C GLU A 25 -0.42 -22.62 -11.87
N ARG A 26 -1.06 -22.58 -13.05
CA ARG A 26 -2.50 -22.41 -13.24
C ARG A 26 -2.99 -23.11 -14.49
N CYS A 27 -4.28 -23.43 -14.51
CA CYS A 27 -4.94 -23.86 -15.74
C CYS A 27 -5.03 -22.68 -16.74
N SER A 28 -5.12 -22.96 -18.03
CA SER A 28 -5.32 -21.94 -19.08
C SER A 28 -6.59 -21.09 -18.87
N CYS A 29 -7.56 -21.57 -18.07
CA CYS A 29 -8.73 -20.79 -17.67
C CYS A 29 -8.47 -19.83 -16.47
N GLY A 30 -7.26 -19.81 -15.92
CA GLY A 30 -6.87 -19.02 -14.74
C GLY A 30 -7.17 -19.66 -13.38
N GLY A 31 -7.80 -20.84 -13.37
CA GLY A 31 -8.16 -21.59 -12.17
C GLY A 31 -6.99 -22.30 -11.48
N GLU A 32 -7.16 -22.58 -10.19
CA GLU A 32 -6.18 -23.31 -9.37
C GLU A 32 -6.17 -24.81 -9.72
N LEU A 33 -4.97 -25.39 -9.78
CA LEU A 33 -4.73 -26.80 -10.09
C LEU A 33 -4.49 -27.60 -8.81
N GLU A 34 -5.06 -28.80 -8.75
CA GLU A 34 -4.86 -29.77 -7.66
C GLU A 34 -4.19 -31.03 -8.17
N PHE A 35 -3.20 -31.53 -7.43
CA PHE A 35 -2.50 -32.75 -7.78
C PHE A 35 -3.16 -34.00 -7.18
N TYR A 36 -3.31 -35.02 -8.02
CA TYR A 36 -3.80 -36.34 -7.66
C TYR A 36 -2.76 -37.39 -8.03
N ASP A 37 -2.55 -38.38 -7.15
CA ASP A 37 -1.74 -39.54 -7.49
C ASP A 37 -2.49 -40.50 -8.43
N ASP A 38 -1.78 -41.46 -9.04
CA ASP A 38 -2.40 -42.49 -9.90
C ASP A 38 -3.48 -43.32 -9.19
N LYS A 39 -3.51 -43.30 -7.84
CA LYS A 39 -4.54 -43.94 -7.02
C LYS A 39 -5.76 -43.04 -6.80
N GLY A 40 -5.82 -41.90 -7.48
CA GLY A 40 -6.91 -40.93 -7.38
C GLY A 40 -6.97 -40.20 -6.05
N ARG A 41 -5.91 -40.26 -5.23
CA ARG A 41 -5.88 -39.55 -3.94
C ARG A 41 -5.36 -38.14 -4.17
N ARG A 42 -6.14 -37.16 -3.71
CA ARG A 42 -5.74 -35.76 -3.66
C ARG A 42 -4.53 -35.64 -2.75
N ARG A 43 -3.37 -35.31 -3.31
CA ARG A 43 -2.18 -35.00 -2.52
C ARG A 43 -2.04 -33.49 -2.49
N GLY A 44 -1.86 -32.94 -1.28
CA GLY A 44 -1.65 -31.51 -1.08
C GLY A 44 -0.29 -31.11 -1.62
N TYR A 45 -0.20 -30.90 -2.93
CA TYR A 45 0.94 -30.24 -3.54
C TYR A 45 0.66 -28.73 -3.55
N LYS A 46 1.45 -27.95 -2.79
CA LYS A 46 1.41 -26.49 -2.84
C LYS A 46 2.41 -26.03 -3.91
N PRO A 47 2.00 -25.31 -4.98
CA PRO A 47 2.94 -24.82 -5.98
C PRO A 47 3.98 -23.91 -5.33
N ILE A 48 5.26 -24.12 -5.66
CA ILE A 48 6.42 -23.39 -5.13
C ILE A 48 6.57 -22.03 -5.85
N TYR A 49 5.48 -21.35 -6.17
CA TYR A 49 5.55 -19.92 -6.46
C TYR A 49 4.20 -19.28 -6.21
N SER A 50 3.89 -19.07 -4.92
CA SER A 50 2.87 -18.08 -4.57
C SER A 50 3.39 -16.72 -5.02
N VAL A 51 2.88 -16.19 -6.13
CA VAL A 51 2.93 -14.74 -6.40
C VAL A 51 2.18 -14.08 -5.25
N LYS A 52 2.90 -13.76 -4.18
CA LYS A 52 2.38 -12.98 -3.06
C LYS A 52 2.20 -11.56 -3.59
N LYS A 53 1.06 -11.32 -4.24
CA LYS A 53 0.63 -9.98 -4.66
C LYS A 53 0.21 -9.21 -3.41
N GLY A 54 1.22 -8.76 -2.70
CA GLY A 54 1.10 -7.94 -1.52
C GLY A 54 2.42 -7.21 -1.40
N SER A 55 2.66 -6.27 -2.32
CA SER A 55 3.71 -5.27 -2.13
C SER A 55 3.36 -4.54 -0.84
N LYS A 56 3.92 -5.01 0.27
CA LYS A 56 3.89 -4.28 1.52
C LYS A 56 4.80 -3.09 1.25
N ILE A 57 4.22 -1.98 0.77
CA ILE A 57 4.94 -0.71 0.64
C ILE A 57 5.65 -0.51 1.98
N HIS A 58 6.98 -0.58 1.95
CA HIS A 58 7.80 -0.57 3.15
C HIS A 58 7.44 0.68 3.96
N PRO A 59 7.39 0.60 5.30
CA PRO A 59 7.05 1.75 6.14
C PRO A 59 7.95 2.97 5.84
N ILE A 60 9.19 2.73 5.42
CA ILE A 60 10.15 3.75 4.98
C ILE A 60 9.66 4.50 3.73
N ILE A 61 9.13 3.79 2.72
CA ILE A 61 8.64 4.41 1.48
C ILE A 61 7.44 5.32 1.78
N LYS A 62 6.57 4.93 2.72
CA LYS A 62 5.46 5.80 3.16
C LYS A 62 5.96 7.08 3.83
N ILE A 63 7.01 7.00 4.65
CA ILE A 63 7.62 8.17 5.30
C ILE A 63 8.26 9.08 4.24
N LEU A 64 8.95 8.49 3.27
CA LEU A 64 9.65 9.22 2.21
C LEU A 64 8.67 10.01 1.33
N ILE A 65 7.50 9.43 0.99
CA ILE A 65 6.43 10.12 0.26
C ILE A 65 5.88 11.32 1.06
N VAL A 66 5.71 11.19 2.37
CA VAL A 66 5.22 12.29 3.22
C VAL A 66 6.24 13.42 3.28
N ILE A 67 7.53 13.10 3.40
CA ILE A 67 8.62 14.10 3.45
C ILE A 67 8.73 14.83 2.11
N VAL A 68 8.77 14.09 1.00
CA VAL A 68 8.86 14.68 -0.35
C VAL A 68 7.63 15.52 -0.65
N GLY A 69 6.44 15.02 -0.35
CA GLY A 69 5.18 15.76 -0.51
C GLY A 69 5.17 17.04 0.33
N GLY A 70 5.60 16.96 1.60
CA GLY A 70 5.71 18.12 2.48
C GLY A 70 6.72 19.15 1.99
N TYR A 71 7.89 18.72 1.52
CA TYR A 71 8.91 19.61 0.97
C TYR A 71 8.43 20.33 -0.29
N LEU A 72 7.78 19.62 -1.24
CA LEU A 72 7.22 20.25 -2.43
C LEU A 72 6.15 21.27 -2.04
N LEU A 73 5.26 20.91 -1.12
CA LEU A 73 4.21 21.82 -0.64
C LEU A 73 4.80 23.04 0.07
N PHE A 74 5.91 22.88 0.79
CA PHE A 74 6.64 23.98 1.42
C PHE A 74 7.40 24.85 0.40
N ALA A 75 8.04 24.26 -0.60
CA ALA A 75 8.81 24.99 -1.61
C ALA A 75 7.88 25.84 -2.49
N TYR A 76 6.81 25.24 -3.01
CA TYR A 76 5.83 25.93 -3.85
C TYR A 76 4.88 26.80 -3.03
N GLY A 77 4.45 26.33 -1.85
CA GLY A 77 3.60 27.10 -0.94
C GLY A 77 4.33 28.28 -0.30
N GLY A 78 5.56 28.08 0.16
CA GLY A 78 6.40 29.14 0.72
C GLY A 78 6.75 30.21 -0.31
N GLY A 79 7.04 29.82 -1.54
CA GLY A 79 7.21 30.76 -2.66
C GLY A 79 5.95 31.59 -2.92
N LEU A 80 4.77 30.97 -2.91
CA LEU A 80 3.49 31.68 -3.04
C LEU A 80 3.24 32.65 -1.88
N VAL A 81 3.53 32.27 -0.64
CA VAL A 81 3.39 33.14 0.53
C VAL A 81 4.30 34.36 0.44
N ILE A 82 5.56 34.15 0.08
CA ILE A 82 6.54 35.24 -0.07
C ILE A 82 6.07 36.18 -1.18
N TYR A 83 5.59 35.65 -2.29
CA TYR A 83 5.02 36.45 -3.37
C TYR A 83 3.83 37.30 -2.89
N PHE A 84 2.86 36.69 -2.20
CA PHE A 84 1.70 37.41 -1.65
C PHE A 84 2.07 38.40 -0.55
N LEU A 85 3.11 38.14 0.24
CA LEU A 85 3.61 39.07 1.26
C LEU A 85 4.26 40.30 0.59
N LEU A 86 5.09 40.10 -0.42
CA LEU A 86 5.73 41.20 -1.15
C LEU A 86 4.69 42.09 -1.85
N VAL A 87 3.76 41.46 -2.58
CA VAL A 87 2.64 42.18 -3.21
C VAL A 87 1.75 42.83 -2.16
N GLY A 88 1.45 42.14 -1.06
CA GLY A 88 0.60 42.66 0.00
C GLY A 88 1.18 43.91 0.69
N ILE A 89 2.50 43.96 0.90
CA ILE A 89 3.17 45.14 1.45
C ILE A 89 3.06 46.33 0.49
N GLU A 90 3.21 46.08 -0.81
CA GLU A 90 3.16 47.12 -1.84
C GLU A 90 1.74 47.71 -2.02
N TYR A 91 0.70 46.87 -1.95
CA TYR A 91 -0.68 47.29 -2.18
C TYR A 91 -1.45 47.69 -0.92
N PHE A 92 -1.22 47.03 0.22
CA PHE A 92 -1.99 47.21 1.46
C PHE A 92 -1.17 47.77 2.62
N GLY A 93 0.12 48.02 2.42
CA GLY A 93 1.02 48.53 3.44
C GLY A 93 1.51 47.48 4.44
N PRO A 94 2.40 47.86 5.37
CA PRO A 94 3.14 46.92 6.22
C PRO A 94 2.23 46.10 7.15
N SER A 95 1.12 46.69 7.59
CA SER A 95 0.15 46.05 8.47
C SER A 95 -0.70 45.01 7.75
N GLY A 96 -1.01 45.17 6.46
CA GLY A 96 -1.80 44.20 5.71
C GLY A 96 -1.06 42.88 5.44
N GLY A 97 0.24 42.97 5.14
CA GLY A 97 1.08 41.79 4.83
C GLY A 97 1.24 40.82 6.01
N THR A 98 1.29 41.33 7.25
CA THR A 98 1.50 40.50 8.45
C THR A 98 0.30 39.60 8.75
N TYR A 99 -0.93 40.07 8.55
CA TYR A 99 -2.14 39.26 8.74
C TYR A 99 -2.22 38.10 7.74
N LEU A 100 -1.88 38.34 6.46
CA LEU A 100 -1.88 37.30 5.43
C LEU A 100 -0.84 36.21 5.74
N PHE A 101 0.34 36.60 6.21
CA PHE A 101 1.38 35.67 6.65
C PHE A 101 0.91 34.82 7.84
N ALA A 102 0.30 35.45 8.85
CA ALA A 102 -0.19 34.77 10.04
C ALA A 102 -1.28 33.73 9.72
N ILE A 103 -2.22 34.06 8.83
CA ILE A 103 -3.29 33.14 8.40
C ILE A 103 -2.69 31.93 7.68
N PHE A 104 -1.72 32.15 6.78
CA PHE A 104 -1.12 31.04 6.03
C PHE A 104 -0.34 30.08 6.94
N PHE A 105 0.48 30.61 7.86
CA PHE A 105 1.19 29.77 8.83
C PHE A 105 0.24 29.03 9.77
N GLY A 106 -0.87 29.67 10.17
CA GLY A 106 -1.92 29.02 10.94
C GLY A 106 -2.52 27.80 10.22
N ILE A 107 -2.84 27.94 8.92
CA ILE A 107 -3.36 26.84 8.09
C ILE A 107 -2.32 25.75 7.92
N LEU A 108 -1.05 26.11 7.65
CA LEU A 108 0.05 25.15 7.49
C LEU A 108 0.25 24.30 8.76
N ILE A 109 0.28 24.95 9.93
CA ILE A 109 0.42 24.29 11.23
C ILE A 109 -0.78 23.36 11.48
N ALA A 110 -2.01 23.81 11.19
CA ALA A 110 -3.21 22.98 11.34
C ALA A 110 -3.17 21.71 10.48
N ILE A 111 -2.69 21.80 9.23
CA ILE A 111 -2.52 20.64 8.34
C ILE A 111 -1.47 19.67 8.90
N ILE A 112 -0.32 20.19 9.36
CA ILE A 112 0.75 19.36 9.94
C ILE A 112 0.24 18.62 11.18
N LEU A 113 -0.45 19.31 12.10
CA LEU A 113 -1.05 18.71 13.29
C LEU A 113 -2.13 17.68 12.93
N GLY A 114 -2.95 17.95 11.91
CA GLY A 114 -3.96 17.02 11.39
C GLY A 114 -3.34 15.74 10.83
N LEU A 115 -2.24 15.84 10.06
CA LEU A 115 -1.50 14.69 9.54
C LEU A 115 -0.85 13.88 10.66
N LEU A 116 -0.23 14.54 11.64
CA LEU A 116 0.34 13.89 12.82
C LEU A 116 -0.75 13.15 13.62
N TRP A 117 -1.90 13.80 13.84
CA TRP A 117 -3.04 13.18 14.52
C TRP A 117 -3.61 12.00 13.74
N PHE A 118 -3.73 12.09 12.41
CA PHE A 118 -4.21 11.00 11.56
C PHE A 118 -3.26 9.79 11.57
N ILE A 119 -1.95 10.04 11.49
CA ILE A 119 -0.93 9.00 11.64
C ILE A 119 -1.02 8.35 13.02
N PHE A 120 -1.20 9.15 14.07
CA PHE A 120 -1.31 8.64 15.45
C PHE A 120 -2.60 7.85 15.69
N ARG A 121 -3.73 8.30 15.14
CA ARG A 121 -5.02 7.61 15.17
C ARG A 121 -4.94 6.26 14.46
N LYS A 122 -4.25 6.20 13.32
CA LYS A 122 -3.99 4.94 12.60
C LYS A 122 -3.14 3.97 13.43
N ARG A 123 -2.15 4.48 14.17
CA ARG A 123 -1.36 3.66 15.11
C ARG A 123 -2.19 3.13 16.28
N ARG A 124 -3.13 3.92 16.84
CA ARG A 124 -4.05 3.44 17.90
C ARG A 124 -4.96 2.31 17.41
N LYS A 125 -5.56 2.45 16.22
CA LYS A 125 -6.43 1.41 15.65
C LYS A 125 -5.67 0.09 15.39
N ASN A 126 -4.42 0.16 14.95
CA ASN A 126 -3.60 -1.03 14.76
C ASN A 126 -3.19 -1.72 16.08
N ARG A 127 -3.10 -1.00 17.21
CA ARG A 127 -2.83 -1.63 18.52
C ARG A 127 -4.06 -2.36 19.08
N ALA A 128 -5.27 -1.84 18.85
CA ALA A 128 -6.50 -2.50 19.27
C ALA A 128 -6.68 -3.89 18.61
N ASN A 129 -6.40 -3.99 17.30
CA ASN A 129 -6.53 -5.25 16.56
C ASN A 129 -5.46 -6.31 16.88
N ILE A 130 -4.40 -5.98 17.62
CA ILE A 130 -3.36 -6.93 18.05
C ILE A 130 -3.68 -7.52 19.44
N GLY A 131 -4.54 -6.86 20.22
CA GLY A 131 -4.97 -7.34 21.54
C GLY A 131 -6.02 -8.44 21.51
N GLU A 132 -6.75 -8.62 20.40
CA GLU A 132 -7.83 -9.61 20.27
C GLU A 132 -7.38 -10.98 19.72
N SER A 133 -6.12 -11.16 19.30
CA SER A 133 -5.65 -12.42 18.68
C SER A 133 -4.75 -13.28 19.58
N GLY A 134 -4.85 -13.10 20.90
CA GLY A 134 -3.96 -13.74 21.89
C GLY A 134 -4.69 -14.43 23.04
N GLU A 135 -5.99 -14.69 22.90
CA GLU A 135 -6.81 -15.32 23.94
C GLU A 135 -7.58 -16.49 23.33
N ASP A 136 -6.84 -17.53 22.92
CA ASP A 136 -7.32 -18.90 22.72
C ASP A 136 -6.31 -19.87 23.36
#